data_AF-A0A1A7W9W1-F1
#
_entry.id   AF-A0A1A7W9W1-F1
#
_cell.length_a   1.000
_cell.length_b   1.000
_cell.length_c   1.000
_cell.angle_alpha   90.00
_cell.angle_beta   90.00
_cell.angle_gamma   90.00
#
_symmetry.space_group_name_H-M   'P 1'
#
loop_
_entity.id
_entity.type
_entity.pdbx_description
1 polymer ?
#
loop_
_entity_poly.entity_id
_entity_poly.type
_entity_poly.pdbx_seq_one_letter_code
_entity_poly.pdbx_strand_id
1 'polypeptide(L)'
;LILEFVMIVVFGLEYIIRIWSAGCCCRYRGWQGRLRFARKPFCVIDIIVLIASVAVVSAGSQGNVFATSALRSLRFLQILRMVRMDRRGGTWKLLGSVVYAHSKELVTAWYIGFLVLIFSSFLVYLVEKEFNKEFDTYADALWWGTITLTTIGYGDKTPQTWTGRLLSAGFALLGISFF
;
A
#
# COMPACT_ATOMS: atom_id res chain seq x y z
N LEU A 1 -1.52 21.17 -16.11
CA LEU A 1 -2.29 22.41 -15.88
C LEU A 1 -3.67 22.41 -16.55
N ILE A 2 -3.82 22.48 -17.89
CA ILE A 2 -5.16 22.54 -18.53
C ILE A 2 -6.01 21.31 -18.18
N LEU A 3 -5.48 20.09 -18.37
CA LEU A 3 -6.17 18.85 -17.98
C LEU A 3 -6.47 18.80 -16.48
N GLU A 4 -5.55 19.25 -15.62
CA GLU A 4 -5.77 19.26 -14.17
C GLU A 4 -6.90 20.20 -13.77
N PHE A 5 -6.97 21.38 -14.38
CA PHE A 5 -8.04 22.35 -14.18
C PHE A 5 -9.40 21.79 -14.63
N VAL A 6 -9.47 21.19 -15.82
CA VAL A 6 -10.69 20.52 -16.31
C VAL A 6 -11.13 19.41 -15.35
N MET A 7 -10.20 18.56 -14.89
CA MET A 7 -10.51 17.49 -13.94
C MET A 7 -10.99 18.02 -12.59
N ILE A 8 -10.43 19.13 -12.09
CA ILE A 8 -10.89 19.78 -10.84
C ILE A 8 -12.33 20.26 -11.00
N VAL A 9 -12.66 20.92 -12.11
CA VAL A 9 -14.02 21.42 -12.38
C VAL A 9 -15.00 20.25 -12.48
N VAL A 10 -14.66 19.23 -13.27
CA VAL A 10 -15.51 18.04 -13.46
C VAL A 10 -15.73 17.31 -12.12
N PHE A 11 -14.66 17.06 -11.34
CA PHE A 11 -14.78 16.37 -10.05
C PHE A 11 -15.47 17.22 -8.97
N GLY A 12 -15.23 18.53 -8.97
CA GLY A 12 -15.92 19.45 -8.07
C GLY A 12 -17.43 19.45 -8.32
N LEU A 13 -17.83 19.53 -9.60
CA LEU A 13 -19.24 19.43 -10.01
C LEU A 13 -19.83 18.07 -9.66
N GLU A 14 -19.13 16.97 -9.96
CA GLU A 14 -19.57 15.62 -9.60
C GLU A 14 -19.79 15.48 -8.09
N TYR A 15 -18.88 15.99 -7.26
CA TYR A 15 -18.98 15.94 -5.79
C TYR A 15 -20.20 16.73 -5.28
N ILE A 16 -20.42 17.95 -5.80
CA ILE A 16 -21.56 18.80 -5.43
C ILE A 16 -22.89 18.13 -5.84
N ILE A 17 -22.98 17.64 -7.08
CA ILE A 17 -24.18 16.94 -7.58
C ILE A 17 -24.45 15.68 -6.76
N ARG A 18 -23.41 14.95 -6.35
CA ARG A 18 -23.53 13.74 -5.51
C ARG A 18 -24.07 14.06 -4.10
N ILE A 19 -23.60 15.13 -3.47
CA ILE A 19 -24.13 15.55 -2.15
C ILE A 19 -25.57 16.04 -2.26
N TRP A 20 -25.90 16.77 -3.33
CA TRP A 20 -27.26 17.26 -3.54
C TRP A 20 -28.24 16.11 -3.78
N SER A 21 -27.90 15.18 -4.69
CA SER A 21 -28.70 13.99 -5.00
C SER A 21 -28.82 13.01 -3.82
N ALA A 22 -27.86 12.98 -2.90
CA ALA A 22 -27.96 12.18 -1.68
C ALA A 22 -29.20 12.57 -0.82
N GLY A 23 -29.72 13.79 -0.97
CA GLY A 23 -30.94 14.25 -0.32
C GLY A 23 -32.23 13.54 -0.76
N CYS A 24 -32.22 12.80 -1.88
CA CYS A 24 -33.36 12.00 -2.34
C CYS A 24 -33.63 10.80 -1.42
N CYS A 25 -32.61 10.31 -0.71
CA CYS A 25 -32.76 9.23 0.25
C CYS A 25 -33.30 9.77 1.58
N CYS A 26 -34.39 9.20 2.09
CA CYS A 26 -34.99 9.57 3.38
C CYS A 26 -33.98 9.54 4.55
N ARG A 27 -32.98 8.65 4.47
CA ARG A 27 -31.88 8.49 5.45
C ARG A 27 -30.90 9.68 5.52
N TYR A 28 -30.82 10.51 4.48
CA TYR A 28 -29.89 11.64 4.38
C TYR A 28 -30.60 12.98 4.19
N ARG A 29 -31.87 13.07 4.61
CA ARG A 29 -32.68 14.30 4.54
C ARG A 29 -32.17 15.36 5.53
N GLY A 30 -32.19 16.62 5.11
CA GLY A 30 -31.74 17.76 5.91
C GLY A 30 -30.20 17.94 5.95
N TRP A 31 -29.76 19.01 6.60
CA TRP A 31 -28.34 19.39 6.69
C TRP A 31 -27.49 18.33 7.42
N GLN A 32 -28.02 17.78 8.52
CA GLN A 32 -27.37 16.71 9.30
C GLN A 32 -27.25 15.40 8.51
N GLY A 33 -28.24 15.09 7.66
CA GLY A 33 -28.22 13.92 6.78
C GLY A 33 -27.14 14.03 5.70
N ARG A 34 -27.00 15.20 5.08
CA ARG A 34 -25.94 15.48 4.09
C ARG A 34 -24.54 15.42 4.72
N LEU A 35 -24.36 15.97 5.92
CA LEU A 35 -23.08 15.89 6.64
C LEU A 35 -22.70 14.44 6.98
N ARG A 36 -23.68 13.62 7.35
CA ARG A 36 -23.49 12.17 7.57
C ARG A 36 -23.05 11.44 6.29
N PHE A 37 -23.56 11.85 5.13
CA PHE A 37 -23.14 11.31 3.84
C PHE A 37 -21.69 11.71 3.51
N ALA A 38 -21.33 12.98 3.74
CA ALA A 38 -19.97 13.49 3.50
C ALA A 38 -18.89 12.79 4.36
N ARG A 39 -19.25 12.30 5.56
CA ARG A 39 -18.35 11.54 6.45
C ARG A 39 -18.07 10.10 6.01
N LYS A 40 -18.68 9.60 4.92
CA LYS A 40 -18.33 8.28 4.39
C LYS A 40 -16.87 8.29 3.89
N PRO A 41 -16.11 7.20 4.08
CA PRO A 41 -14.67 7.18 3.78
C PRO A 41 -14.36 7.56 2.32
N PHE A 42 -15.17 7.09 1.37
CA PHE A 42 -15.03 7.45 -0.05
C PHE A 42 -15.29 8.94 -0.32
N CYS A 43 -16.27 9.57 0.35
CA CYS A 43 -16.53 11.00 0.23
C CYS A 43 -15.42 11.85 0.87
N VAL A 44 -14.83 11.37 1.96
CA VAL A 44 -13.67 11.99 2.61
C VAL A 44 -12.44 11.94 1.70
N ILE A 45 -12.16 10.78 1.07
CA ILE A 45 -11.12 10.68 0.04
C ILE A 45 -11.47 11.61 -1.14
N ASP A 46 -12.75 11.75 -1.49
CA ASP A 46 -13.19 12.62 -2.58
C ASP A 46 -12.89 14.12 -2.34
N ILE A 47 -13.16 14.59 -1.13
CA ILE A 47 -12.86 15.99 -0.78
C ILE A 47 -11.35 16.24 -0.60
N ILE A 48 -10.60 15.27 -0.06
CA ILE A 48 -9.14 15.39 0.12
C ILE A 48 -8.42 15.58 -1.22
N VAL A 49 -8.67 14.73 -2.22
CA VAL A 49 -7.96 14.92 -3.52
C VAL A 49 -8.47 16.14 -4.27
N LEU A 50 -9.73 16.57 -4.08
CA LEU A 50 -10.21 17.82 -4.68
C LEU A 50 -9.45 19.02 -4.11
N ILE A 51 -9.34 19.11 -2.77
CA ILE A 51 -8.57 20.16 -2.08
C ILE A 51 -7.09 20.11 -2.51
N ALA A 52 -6.47 18.92 -2.50
CA ALA A 52 -5.09 18.76 -2.93
C ALA A 52 -4.88 19.20 -4.38
N SER A 53 -5.81 18.89 -5.28
CA SER A 53 -5.72 19.27 -6.70
C SER A 53 -5.84 20.79 -6.89
N VAL A 54 -6.74 21.45 -6.16
CA VAL A 54 -6.86 22.92 -6.18
C VAL A 54 -5.58 23.57 -5.66
N ALA A 55 -5.01 23.05 -4.56
CA ALA A 55 -3.77 23.55 -3.99
C ALA A 55 -2.57 23.41 -4.95
N VAL A 56 -2.50 22.32 -5.72
CA VAL A 56 -1.46 22.12 -6.74
C VAL A 56 -1.57 23.16 -7.85
N VAL A 57 -2.78 23.41 -8.35
CA VAL A 57 -2.98 24.36 -9.46
C VAL A 57 -2.74 25.81 -9.01
N SER A 58 -3.17 26.18 -7.80
CA SER A 58 -2.95 27.54 -7.27
C SER A 58 -1.48 27.83 -6.98
N ALA A 59 -0.75 26.88 -6.39
CA ALA A 59 0.67 27.03 -6.09
C ALA A 59 1.55 26.99 -7.36
N GLY A 60 1.15 26.23 -8.38
CA GLY A 60 1.84 26.19 -9.67
C GLY A 60 1.75 27.49 -10.47
N SER A 61 0.72 28.31 -10.23
CA SER A 61 0.53 29.60 -10.92
C SER A 61 1.43 30.72 -10.38
N GLN A 62 1.96 30.61 -9.16
CA GLN A 62 2.74 31.70 -8.52
C GLN A 62 4.26 31.60 -8.74
N GLY A 63 4.76 30.64 -9.52
CA GLY A 63 6.18 30.58 -9.94
C GLY A 63 7.21 30.45 -8.81
N ASN A 64 6.77 30.21 -7.57
CA ASN A 64 7.63 30.26 -6.40
C ASN A 64 8.47 28.97 -6.29
N VAL A 65 9.79 29.08 -6.14
CA VAL A 65 10.74 27.94 -6.17
C VAL A 65 10.53 26.96 -5.00
N PHE A 66 9.89 27.41 -3.91
CA PHE A 66 9.43 26.54 -2.81
C PHE A 66 8.20 25.70 -3.17
N ALA A 67 7.40 26.12 -4.14
CA ALA A 67 6.24 25.38 -4.59
C ALA A 67 6.65 24.09 -5.32
N THR A 68 7.78 24.05 -6.03
CA THR A 68 8.17 22.89 -6.85
C THR A 68 8.36 21.60 -6.04
N SER A 69 8.88 21.68 -4.82
CA SER A 69 9.03 20.51 -3.92
C SER A 69 7.69 20.06 -3.33
N ALA A 70 6.84 21.00 -2.87
CA ALA A 70 5.50 20.70 -2.35
C ALA A 70 4.54 20.20 -3.45
N LEU A 71 4.68 20.71 -4.67
CA LEU A 71 3.92 20.26 -5.83
C LEU A 71 4.25 18.80 -6.19
N ARG A 72 5.49 18.35 -5.97
CA ARG A 72 5.88 16.96 -6.22
C ARG A 72 5.20 15.97 -5.27
N SER A 73 5.12 16.29 -3.97
CA SER A 73 4.42 15.45 -2.99
C SER A 73 2.91 15.48 -3.17
N LEU A 74 2.33 16.64 -3.51
CA LEU A 74 0.90 16.74 -3.79
C LEU A 74 0.49 16.01 -5.08
N ARG A 75 1.38 15.87 -6.07
CA ARG A 75 1.14 15.01 -7.25
C ARG A 75 0.97 13.55 -6.87
N PHE A 76 1.68 13.05 -5.84
CA PHE A 76 1.48 11.69 -5.34
C PHE A 76 0.05 11.46 -4.84
N LEU A 77 -0.58 12.47 -4.22
CA LEU A 77 -1.98 12.40 -3.80
C LEU A 77 -2.96 12.23 -4.97
N GLN A 78 -2.55 12.54 -6.21
CA GLN A 78 -3.39 12.32 -7.39
C GLN A 78 -3.57 10.82 -7.69
N ILE A 79 -2.68 9.93 -7.24
CA ILE A 79 -2.85 8.47 -7.35
C ILE A 79 -4.10 8.01 -6.58
N LEU A 80 -4.47 8.71 -5.50
CA LEU A 80 -5.72 8.45 -4.76
C LEU A 80 -6.98 8.63 -5.62
N ARG A 81 -6.90 9.28 -6.79
CA ARG A 81 -8.02 9.31 -7.75
C ARG A 81 -8.36 7.91 -8.27
N MET A 82 -7.37 7.02 -8.44
CA MET A 82 -7.63 5.64 -8.85
C MET A 82 -8.40 4.86 -7.78
N VAL A 83 -8.15 5.14 -6.50
CA VAL A 83 -8.87 4.51 -5.37
C VAL A 83 -10.37 4.83 -5.41
N ARG A 84 -10.77 5.95 -6.02
CA ARG A 84 -12.19 6.32 -6.20
C ARG A 84 -12.92 5.51 -7.25
N MET A 85 -12.19 4.78 -8.12
CA MET A 85 -12.80 3.93 -9.14
C MET A 85 -13.68 2.84 -8.50
N ASP A 86 -13.34 2.38 -7.30
CA ASP A 86 -14.23 1.54 -6.49
C ASP A 86 -15.28 2.38 -5.74
N ARG A 87 -16.25 2.90 -6.49
CA ARG A 87 -17.30 3.82 -6.02
C ARG A 87 -18.18 3.27 -4.89
N ARG A 88 -18.23 1.94 -4.69
CA ARG A 88 -19.12 1.29 -3.69
C ARG A 88 -18.35 0.61 -2.56
N GLY A 89 -17.01 0.56 -2.64
CA GLY A 89 -16.18 -0.26 -1.76
C GLY A 89 -16.55 -1.73 -1.83
N GLY A 90 -17.09 -2.18 -2.97
CA GLY A 90 -17.57 -3.54 -3.13
C GLY A 90 -16.40 -4.51 -3.09
N THR A 91 -15.30 -4.15 -3.76
CA THR A 91 -14.06 -4.93 -3.79
C THR A 91 -13.47 -5.07 -2.39
N TRP A 92 -13.40 -3.96 -1.64
CA TRP A 92 -12.88 -3.97 -0.27
C TRP A 92 -13.76 -4.77 0.70
N LYS A 93 -15.09 -4.71 0.56
CA LYS A 93 -16.02 -5.53 1.35
C LYS A 93 -15.91 -7.00 1.02
N LEU A 94 -15.81 -7.33 -0.26
CA LEU A 94 -15.64 -8.71 -0.72
C LEU A 94 -14.32 -9.28 -0.21
N LEU A 95 -13.21 -8.57 -0.44
CA LEU A 95 -11.89 -8.95 0.06
C LEU A 95 -11.91 -9.14 1.57
N GLY A 96 -12.47 -8.18 2.31
CA GLY A 96 -12.62 -8.29 3.77
C GLY A 96 -13.48 -9.48 4.19
N SER A 97 -14.55 -9.80 3.46
CA SER A 97 -15.39 -10.97 3.73
C SER A 97 -14.65 -12.29 3.53
N VAL A 98 -13.86 -12.41 2.45
CA VAL A 98 -13.07 -13.62 2.17
C VAL A 98 -11.94 -13.78 3.18
N VAL A 99 -11.20 -12.69 3.47
CA VAL A 99 -10.13 -12.69 4.46
C VAL A 99 -10.67 -13.03 5.85
N TYR A 100 -11.86 -12.53 6.22
CA TYR A 100 -12.48 -12.87 7.50
C TYR A 100 -12.90 -14.33 7.56
N ALA A 101 -13.49 -14.87 6.49
CA ALA A 101 -13.90 -16.26 6.39
C ALA A 101 -12.71 -17.23 6.54
N HIS A 102 -11.58 -16.92 5.90
CA HIS A 102 -10.35 -17.72 5.93
C HIS A 102 -9.29 -17.18 6.90
N SER A 103 -9.70 -16.39 7.89
CA SER A 103 -8.76 -15.68 8.78
C SER A 103 -7.85 -16.62 9.57
N LYS A 104 -8.37 -17.77 10.01
CA LYS A 104 -7.57 -18.77 10.72
C LYS A 104 -6.48 -19.37 9.85
N GLU A 105 -6.83 -19.79 8.63
CA GLU A 105 -5.89 -20.38 7.66
C GLU A 105 -4.80 -19.37 7.28
N LEU A 106 -5.19 -18.12 6.99
CA LEU A 106 -4.27 -17.05 6.66
C LEU A 106 -3.32 -16.73 7.82
N VAL A 107 -3.82 -16.64 9.05
CA VAL A 107 -2.99 -16.40 10.24
C VAL A 107 -2.04 -17.57 10.48
N THR A 108 -2.47 -18.82 10.29
CA THR A 108 -1.59 -19.98 10.45
C THR A 108 -0.47 -20.00 9.40
N ALA A 109 -0.78 -19.72 8.14
CA ALA A 109 0.21 -19.65 7.07
C ALA A 109 1.22 -18.52 7.34
N TRP A 110 0.72 -17.33 7.70
CA TRP A 110 1.55 -16.18 8.01
C TRP A 110 2.45 -16.43 9.23
N TYR A 111 1.92 -17.07 10.28
CA TYR A 111 2.69 -17.41 11.47
C TYR A 111 3.83 -18.40 11.16
N ILE A 112 3.53 -19.50 10.44
CA ILE A 112 4.53 -20.51 10.07
C ILE A 112 5.57 -19.91 9.11
N GLY A 113 5.13 -19.19 8.08
CA GLY A 113 6.02 -18.51 7.12
C GLY A 113 6.94 -17.51 7.80
N PHE A 114 6.42 -16.70 8.72
CA PHE A 114 7.22 -15.76 9.49
C PHE A 114 8.23 -16.46 10.41
N LEU A 115 7.85 -17.56 11.06
CA LEU A 115 8.75 -18.35 11.89
C LEU A 115 9.89 -18.95 11.04
N VAL A 116 9.57 -19.54 9.89
CA VAL A 116 10.57 -20.06 8.93
C VAL A 116 11.51 -18.95 8.45
N LEU A 117 10.98 -17.75 8.16
CA LEU A 117 11.80 -16.60 7.76
C LEU A 117 12.82 -16.23 8.84
N ILE A 118 12.38 -16.07 10.09
CA ILE A 118 13.27 -15.70 11.20
C ILE A 118 14.32 -16.79 11.45
N PHE A 119 13.92 -18.06 11.49
CA PHE A 119 14.84 -19.18 11.69
C PHE A 119 15.85 -19.33 10.55
N SER A 120 15.39 -19.28 9.31
CA SER A 120 16.25 -19.38 8.12
C SER A 120 17.27 -18.26 8.08
N SER A 121 16.82 -17.01 8.25
CA SER A 121 17.71 -15.85 8.27
C SER A 121 18.73 -15.91 9.40
N PHE A 122 18.33 -16.36 10.60
CA PHE A 122 19.25 -16.50 11.72
C PHE A 122 20.32 -17.58 11.50
N LEU A 123 19.92 -18.76 11.02
CA LEU A 123 20.86 -19.86 10.79
C LEU A 123 21.83 -19.56 9.64
N VAL A 124 21.34 -18.97 8.54
CA VAL A 124 22.20 -18.56 7.43
C VAL A 124 23.14 -17.43 7.85
N TYR A 125 22.66 -16.47 8.66
CA TYR A 125 23.52 -15.44 9.24
C TYR A 125 24.69 -16.04 10.04
N LEU A 126 24.41 -16.97 10.97
CA LEU A 126 25.46 -17.57 11.79
C LEU A 126 26.52 -18.30 10.97
N VAL A 127 26.11 -18.94 9.87
CA VAL A 127 27.02 -19.70 9.01
C VAL A 127 27.80 -18.79 8.06
N GLU A 128 27.18 -17.72 7.54
CA GLU A 128 27.80 -16.87 6.53
C GLU A 128 28.56 -15.67 7.12
N LYS A 129 28.28 -15.26 8.37
CA LYS A 129 28.86 -14.04 8.97
C LYS A 129 30.38 -13.97 8.90
N GLU A 130 31.07 -15.08 9.12
CA GLU A 130 32.54 -15.10 9.16
C GLU A 130 33.17 -15.16 7.75
N PHE A 131 32.42 -15.64 6.76
CA PHE A 131 32.94 -15.94 5.42
C PHE A 131 32.47 -14.96 4.35
N ASN A 132 31.32 -14.31 4.56
CA ASN A 132 30.69 -13.43 3.59
C ASN A 132 30.38 -12.05 4.21
N LYS A 133 31.00 -11.00 3.67
CA LYS A 133 30.76 -9.61 4.06
C LYS A 133 29.35 -9.11 3.72
N GLU A 134 28.62 -9.82 2.85
CA GLU A 134 27.21 -9.52 2.54
C GLU A 134 26.27 -9.79 3.72
N PHE A 135 26.68 -10.66 4.65
CA PHE A 135 25.94 -11.04 5.86
C PHE A 135 26.58 -10.48 7.13
N ASP A 136 26.96 -9.19 7.13
CA ASP A 136 27.60 -8.54 8.28
C ASP A 136 26.63 -8.38 9.47
N THR A 137 25.40 -7.94 9.18
CA THR A 137 24.35 -7.77 10.20
C THR A 137 23.21 -8.78 10.04
N TYR A 138 22.51 -9.06 11.14
CA TYR A 138 21.31 -9.88 11.09
C TYR A 138 20.23 -9.27 10.19
N ALA A 139 20.17 -7.94 10.08
CA ALA A 139 19.25 -7.26 9.17
C ALA A 139 19.52 -7.61 7.70
N ASP A 140 20.79 -7.82 7.32
CA ASP A 140 21.17 -8.23 5.98
C ASP A 140 20.69 -9.65 5.65
N ALA A 141 20.77 -10.56 6.62
CA ALA A 141 20.25 -11.91 6.49
C ALA A 141 18.72 -11.96 6.45
N LEU A 142 18.05 -11.05 7.18
CA LEU A 142 16.60 -10.91 7.17
C LEU A 142 16.08 -10.35 5.83
N TRP A 143 16.81 -9.39 5.25
CA TRP A 143 16.58 -8.92 3.89
C TRP A 143 16.69 -10.07 2.88
N TRP A 144 17.82 -10.80 2.91
CA TRP A 144 18.04 -11.95 2.05
C TRP A 144 16.93 -13.02 2.19
N GLY A 145 16.54 -13.36 3.42
CA GLY A 145 15.48 -14.34 3.69
C GLY A 145 14.13 -13.88 3.13
N THR A 146 13.79 -12.60 3.28
CA THR A 146 12.55 -12.04 2.71
C THR A 146 12.54 -12.13 1.19
N ILE A 147 13.62 -11.72 0.51
CA ILE A 147 13.74 -11.75 -0.96
C ILE A 147 13.75 -13.18 -1.50
N THR A 148 14.34 -14.13 -0.76
CA THR A 148 14.41 -15.53 -1.14
C THR A 148 13.08 -16.25 -0.96
N LEU A 149 12.43 -16.10 0.21
CA LEU A 149 11.17 -16.78 0.52
C LEU A 149 9.98 -16.22 -0.28
N THR A 150 10.01 -14.94 -0.64
CA THR A 150 9.03 -14.34 -1.56
C THR A 150 9.34 -14.61 -3.04
N THR A 151 10.37 -15.42 -3.34
CA THR A 151 10.78 -15.81 -4.70
C THR A 151 11.19 -14.65 -5.62
N ILE A 152 11.51 -13.47 -5.06
CA ILE A 152 11.99 -12.31 -5.84
C ILE A 152 13.41 -12.57 -6.36
N GLY A 153 14.31 -13.02 -5.48
CA GLY A 153 15.64 -13.47 -5.86
C GLY A 153 16.50 -12.42 -6.60
N TYR A 154 16.69 -11.23 -6.02
CA TYR A 154 17.53 -10.18 -6.64
C TYR A 154 18.97 -10.61 -6.91
N GLY A 155 19.51 -11.53 -6.12
CA GLY A 155 20.88 -12.02 -6.25
C GLY A 155 21.95 -11.05 -5.71
N ASP A 156 21.54 -10.02 -4.98
CA ASP A 156 22.41 -9.03 -4.34
C ASP A 156 23.13 -9.59 -3.10
N LYS A 157 22.52 -10.56 -2.40
CA LYS A 157 23.12 -11.30 -1.29
C LYS A 157 22.91 -12.78 -1.53
N THR A 158 23.97 -13.58 -1.46
CA THR A 158 23.87 -15.03 -1.64
C THR A 158 24.81 -15.79 -0.72
N PRO A 159 24.36 -16.90 -0.11
CA PRO A 159 25.24 -17.72 0.72
C PRO A 159 26.37 -18.31 -0.13
N GLN A 160 27.62 -18.11 0.31
CA GLN A 160 28.80 -18.59 -0.41
C GLN A 160 29.29 -19.93 0.13
N THR A 161 29.07 -20.20 1.41
CA THR A 161 29.49 -21.46 2.04
C THR A 161 28.60 -22.61 1.61
N TRP A 162 29.16 -23.82 1.54
CA TRP A 162 28.39 -25.02 1.22
C TRP A 162 27.26 -25.28 2.24
N THR A 163 27.57 -25.10 3.52
CA THR A 163 26.62 -25.22 4.63
C THR A 163 25.50 -24.18 4.54
N GLY A 164 25.83 -22.92 4.24
CA GLY A 164 24.85 -21.86 4.05
C GLY A 164 23.94 -22.13 2.87
N ARG A 165 24.48 -22.63 1.75
CA ARG A 165 23.69 -23.06 0.57
C ARG A 165 22.77 -24.23 0.88
N LEU A 166 23.24 -25.24 1.61
CA LEU A 166 22.42 -26.39 2.00
C LEU A 166 21.25 -25.99 2.90
N LEU A 167 21.52 -25.16 3.92
CA LEU A 167 20.48 -24.61 4.81
C LEU A 167 19.48 -23.77 4.02
N SER A 168 19.98 -22.89 3.15
CA SER A 168 19.15 -22.02 2.32
C SER A 168 18.25 -22.82 1.38
N ALA A 169 18.77 -23.88 0.75
CA ALA A 169 17.97 -24.76 -0.10
C ALA A 169 16.88 -25.49 0.70
N GLY A 170 17.20 -26.00 1.89
CA GLY A 170 16.23 -26.67 2.75
C GLY A 170 15.10 -25.73 3.21
N PHE A 171 15.46 -24.53 3.67
CA PHE A 171 14.48 -23.53 4.10
C PHE A 171 13.71 -22.91 2.94
N ALA A 172 14.30 -22.79 1.74
CA ALA A 172 13.58 -22.34 0.56
C ALA A 172 12.46 -23.33 0.19
N LEU A 173 12.73 -24.65 0.17
CA LEU A 173 11.72 -25.67 -0.13
C LEU A 173 10.53 -25.63 0.85
N LEU A 174 10.82 -25.44 2.14
CA LEU A 174 9.78 -25.36 3.16
C LEU A 174 9.05 -24.01 3.13
N GLY A 175 9.79 -22.91 3.11
CA GLY A 175 9.24 -21.57 3.30
C GLY A 175 8.48 -21.04 2.10
N ILE A 176 8.91 -21.34 0.86
CA ILE A 176 8.22 -20.86 -0.36
C ILE A 176 6.78 -21.37 -0.42
N SER A 177 6.48 -22.56 0.12
CA SER A 177 5.13 -23.10 0.11
C SER A 177 4.16 -22.40 1.08
N PHE A 178 4.69 -21.69 2.08
CA PHE A 178 3.90 -20.97 3.09
C PHE A 178 3.73 -19.47 2.79
N PHE A 179 4.53 -18.92 1.86
CA PHE A 179 4.44 -17.54 1.39
C PHE A 179 3.54 -17.43 0.17
#